data_AF-A0A9P5P0T3-F1
#
_entry.id   AF-A0A9P5P0T3-F1
#
_cell.length_a   1.000
_cell.length_b   1.000
_cell.length_c   1.000
_cell.angle_alpha   90.00
_cell.angle_beta   90.00
_cell.angle_gamma   90.00
#
_symmetry.space_group_name_H-M   'P 1'
#
loop_
_entity.id
_entity.type
_entity.pdbx_description
1 polymer ?
#
loop_
_entity_poly.entity_id
_entity_poly.type
_entity_poly.pdbx_seq_one_letter_code
_entity_poly.pdbx_strand_id
1 'polypeptide(L)'
;PSTCRPYSSLQMLSSVAGGSDGIGSGGVANPGHPRVTTASGFPGMSTLIQRSNQNRLDHAGASLPKKEKPKKHRGKALLPPSLAGEGIKPKMEDCVLIAEGGEHVVNLDVSVYPPMPSRADQQDCGLPNHLVHYARNQEGFRRVLSALNLFHQFSNLPVTTRLVDLFATIAEKIQEQYHLSSASAQPLPFHERLPIQLLAFTNRGRPSGAQRTARLTTAPWSENTNLADLLNNSNEYAIPKWALTRDNHFQIFAILRRYPLEATINLSKVYLGTEDRLRPHSCIAQRVYALFGHDVDS
;
A
#
# COMPACT_ATOMS: atom_id res chain seq x y z
N PRO A 1 40.64 0.97 -27.39
CA PRO A 1 39.72 0.17 -28.23
C PRO A 1 39.66 -1.29 -27.75
N SER A 2 38.49 -1.71 -27.24
CA SER A 2 37.89 -3.05 -27.44
C SER A 2 36.60 -3.14 -26.60
N THR A 3 35.48 -3.14 -27.30
CA THR A 3 34.11 -3.35 -26.82
C THR A 3 33.87 -4.81 -26.45
N CYS A 4 33.20 -5.08 -25.34
CA CYS A 4 32.58 -6.38 -25.06
C CYS A 4 31.08 -6.20 -24.75
N ARG A 5 30.26 -6.91 -25.51
CA ARG A 5 28.80 -6.98 -25.46
C ARG A 5 28.31 -8.00 -24.41
N PRO A 6 27.03 -7.95 -23.99
CA PRO A 6 26.52 -8.60 -22.80
C PRO A 6 26.16 -10.08 -23.01
N TYR A 7 26.23 -10.87 -21.94
CA TYR A 7 25.79 -12.26 -21.90
C TYR A 7 24.30 -12.35 -21.51
N SER A 8 23.54 -13.04 -22.37
CA SER A 8 22.15 -13.46 -22.19
C SER A 8 22.13 -14.91 -21.68
N SER A 9 21.29 -15.21 -20.69
CA SER A 9 21.07 -16.59 -20.20
C SER A 9 19.60 -16.98 -20.30
N LEU A 10 19.11 -17.08 -21.54
CA LEU A 10 18.02 -17.98 -21.92
C LEU A 10 18.65 -19.33 -22.28
N GLN A 11 18.66 -20.29 -21.35
CA GLN A 11 18.76 -21.74 -21.57
C GLN A 11 19.08 -22.43 -20.24
N MET A 12 18.04 -22.85 -19.50
CA MET A 12 18.12 -23.90 -18.48
C MET A 12 16.77 -24.62 -18.38
N LEU A 13 16.28 -25.11 -19.52
CA LEU A 13 15.16 -26.05 -19.59
C LEU A 13 15.42 -27.04 -20.73
N SER A 14 16.22 -28.06 -20.44
CA SER A 14 16.28 -29.28 -21.25
C SER A 14 16.98 -30.38 -20.47
N SER A 15 16.21 -31.16 -19.70
CA SER A 15 16.50 -32.56 -19.36
C SER A 15 15.32 -33.14 -18.59
N VAL A 16 15.01 -34.41 -18.84
CA VAL A 16 13.87 -35.23 -18.36
C VAL A 16 12.58 -34.95 -19.16
N ALA A 17 12.05 -35.82 -20.01
CA ALA A 17 12.39 -37.19 -20.40
C ALA A 17 11.82 -37.46 -21.81
N GLY A 18 12.52 -38.29 -22.57
CA GLY A 18 12.01 -38.91 -23.79
C GLY A 18 11.87 -40.42 -23.59
N GLY A 19 10.76 -40.97 -24.10
CA GLY A 19 10.51 -42.40 -24.32
C GLY A 19 9.51 -43.02 -23.33
N SER A 20 8.49 -43.77 -23.72
CA SER A 20 7.94 -44.13 -25.04
C SER A 20 6.55 -44.78 -24.84
N ASP A 21 5.78 -44.85 -25.94
CA ASP A 21 4.72 -45.82 -26.27
C ASP A 21 3.33 -45.78 -25.61
N GLY A 22 2.31 -45.89 -26.47
CA GLY A 22 1.05 -46.57 -26.12
C GLY A 22 -0.25 -45.86 -26.50
N ILE A 23 -0.75 -46.14 -27.70
CA ILE A 23 -2.12 -45.85 -28.18
C ILE A 23 -3.15 -46.65 -27.36
N GLY A 24 -4.27 -46.03 -26.95
CA GLY A 24 -5.43 -46.79 -26.45
C GLY A 24 -6.53 -45.97 -25.77
N SER A 25 -7.63 -45.75 -26.50
CA SER A 25 -8.90 -45.19 -26.05
C SER A 25 -9.49 -45.83 -24.78
N GLY A 26 -10.19 -45.05 -23.97
CA GLY A 26 -11.21 -45.59 -23.06
C GLY A 26 -11.56 -44.71 -21.86
N GLY A 27 -12.64 -43.92 -22.00
CA GLY A 27 -13.73 -43.88 -21.02
C GLY A 27 -13.49 -43.46 -19.56
N VAL A 28 -14.16 -42.35 -19.21
CA VAL A 28 -15.04 -42.17 -18.03
C VAL A 28 -14.41 -41.98 -16.64
N ALA A 29 -14.74 -40.81 -16.10
CA ALA A 29 -15.00 -40.46 -14.69
C ALA A 29 -13.89 -40.61 -13.64
N ASN A 30 -13.37 -39.43 -13.26
CA ASN A 30 -13.04 -39.15 -11.87
C ASN A 30 -14.37 -39.06 -11.09
N PRO A 31 -14.58 -39.91 -10.08
CA PRO A 31 -14.71 -39.34 -8.73
C PRO A 31 -14.17 -40.26 -7.62
N GLY A 32 -13.76 -39.61 -6.53
CA GLY A 32 -13.96 -40.19 -5.20
C GLY A 32 -12.75 -40.88 -4.58
N HIS A 33 -12.35 -40.32 -3.43
CA HIS A 33 -11.52 -40.94 -2.40
C HIS A 33 -11.74 -42.46 -2.24
N PRO A 34 -10.67 -43.26 -2.08
CA PRO A 34 -10.82 -44.62 -1.61
C PRO A 34 -11.18 -44.62 -0.12
N ARG A 35 -12.49 -44.70 0.13
CA ARG A 35 -13.08 -45.16 1.40
C ARG A 35 -12.77 -46.64 1.51
N VAL A 36 -11.84 -47.00 2.40
CA VAL A 36 -11.57 -48.40 2.77
C VAL A 36 -12.84 -48.94 3.44
N THR A 37 -13.60 -49.72 2.68
CA THR A 37 -14.75 -50.48 3.18
C THR A 37 -14.24 -51.67 3.97
N THR A 38 -14.64 -51.72 5.24
CA THR A 38 -14.56 -52.90 6.09
C THR A 38 -15.48 -53.98 5.51
N ALA A 39 -14.91 -54.95 4.80
CA ALA A 39 -15.61 -56.20 4.51
C ALA A 39 -15.33 -57.19 5.65
N SER A 40 -16.39 -57.60 6.35
CA SER A 40 -16.35 -58.63 7.37
C SER A 40 -16.32 -60.00 6.71
N GLY A 41 -15.25 -60.74 6.97
CA GLY A 41 -15.12 -62.10 6.48
C GLY A 41 -13.68 -62.54 6.57
N PHE A 42 -13.20 -62.74 7.81
CA PHE A 42 -12.10 -63.61 8.26
C PHE A 42 -11.69 -63.15 9.68
N PRO A 43 -12.34 -63.68 10.74
CA PRO A 43 -12.00 -63.32 12.12
C PRO A 43 -10.72 -64.08 12.53
N GLY A 44 -9.55 -63.43 12.44
CA GLY A 44 -8.34 -64.01 13.03
C GLY A 44 -6.99 -63.44 12.56
N MET A 45 -6.91 -62.85 11.36
CA MET A 45 -5.61 -62.46 10.79
C MET A 45 -5.22 -60.98 11.00
N SER A 46 -6.21 -60.09 11.24
CA SER A 46 -5.94 -58.66 11.46
C SER A 46 -5.26 -58.38 12.82
N THR A 47 -5.60 -59.15 13.85
CA THR A 47 -5.09 -58.94 15.22
C THR A 47 -3.63 -59.35 15.39
N LEU A 48 -3.16 -60.35 14.64
CA LEU A 48 -1.77 -60.81 14.69
C LEU A 48 -0.81 -59.86 13.99
N ILE A 49 -1.18 -59.35 12.82
CA ILE A 49 -0.35 -58.36 12.08
C ILE A 49 -0.29 -57.05 12.86
N GLN A 50 -1.42 -56.61 13.42
CA GLN A 50 -1.47 -55.38 14.22
C GLN A 50 -0.67 -55.51 15.52
N ARG A 51 -0.73 -56.66 16.21
CA ARG A 51 0.13 -56.93 17.39
C ARG A 51 1.61 -57.05 17.03
N SER A 52 1.95 -57.67 15.91
CA SER A 52 3.34 -57.75 15.45
C SER A 52 3.91 -56.37 15.11
N ASN A 53 3.11 -55.50 14.50
CA ASN A 53 3.53 -54.13 14.21
C ASN A 53 3.64 -53.28 15.48
N GLN A 54 2.73 -53.46 16.44
CA GLN A 54 2.82 -52.78 17.74
C GLN A 54 4.08 -53.23 18.51
N ASN A 55 4.33 -54.54 18.60
CA ASN A 55 5.53 -55.06 19.25
C ASN A 55 6.82 -54.56 18.57
N ARG A 56 6.84 -54.42 17.24
CA ARG A 56 7.99 -53.84 16.51
C ARG A 56 8.21 -52.37 16.84
N LEU A 57 7.15 -51.59 16.95
CA LEU A 57 7.22 -50.17 17.34
C LEU A 57 7.68 -50.01 18.79
N ASP A 58 7.18 -50.84 19.70
CA ASP A 58 7.53 -50.81 21.12
C ASP A 58 9.00 -51.23 21.33
N HIS A 59 9.47 -52.26 20.61
CA HIS A 59 10.87 -52.67 20.65
C HIS A 59 11.81 -51.61 20.07
N ALA A 60 11.42 -50.94 18.98
CA ALA A 60 12.20 -49.83 18.41
C ALA A 60 12.27 -48.63 19.36
N GLY A 61 11.20 -48.37 20.12
CA GLY A 61 11.17 -47.34 21.16
C GLY A 61 12.04 -47.65 22.38
N ALA A 62 12.19 -48.94 22.73
CA ALA A 62 12.99 -49.39 23.87
C ALA A 62 14.48 -49.56 23.56
N SER A 63 14.84 -49.84 22.29
CA SER A 63 16.21 -50.20 21.90
C SER A 63 17.06 -49.00 21.46
N LEU A 64 16.45 -47.84 21.22
CA LEU A 64 17.17 -46.63 20.84
C LEU A 64 17.46 -45.78 22.08
N PRO A 65 18.73 -45.46 22.40
CA PRO A 65 19.02 -44.53 23.47
C PRO A 65 18.32 -43.20 23.15
N LYS A 66 17.52 -42.71 24.11
CA LYS A 66 16.90 -41.38 24.04
C LYS A 66 18.04 -40.36 23.96
N LYS A 67 18.47 -40.02 22.75
CA LYS A 67 19.33 -38.87 22.51
C LYS A 67 18.53 -37.67 22.99
N GLU A 68 18.85 -37.18 24.18
CA GLU A 68 18.53 -35.82 24.58
C GLU A 68 19.00 -34.96 23.42
N LYS A 69 18.07 -34.42 22.64
CA LYS A 69 18.41 -33.54 21.54
C LYS A 69 19.20 -32.41 22.21
N PRO A 70 20.51 -32.23 21.93
CA PRO A 70 21.21 -31.10 22.47
C PRO A 70 20.40 -29.89 22.04
N LYS A 71 19.93 -29.10 23.01
CA LYS A 71 19.28 -27.82 22.74
C LYS A 71 20.25 -27.09 21.82
N LYS A 72 19.95 -27.07 20.52
CA LYS A 72 20.73 -26.32 19.54
C LYS A 72 20.55 -24.87 19.96
N HIS A 73 21.47 -24.36 20.77
CA HIS A 73 21.68 -22.93 20.88
C HIS A 73 22.03 -22.49 19.46
N ARG A 74 21.01 -22.04 18.70
CA ARG A 74 21.27 -21.19 17.54
C ARG A 74 22.09 -20.05 18.12
N GLY A 75 23.38 -20.01 17.78
CA GLY A 75 24.22 -18.87 18.11
C GLY A 75 23.49 -17.60 17.67
N LYS A 76 23.59 -16.54 18.47
CA LYS A 76 23.08 -15.23 18.06
C LYS A 76 23.64 -14.98 16.66
N ALA A 77 22.75 -14.77 15.69
CA ALA A 77 23.17 -14.45 14.33
C ALA A 77 24.08 -13.22 14.44
N LEU A 78 25.37 -13.39 14.14
CA LEU A 78 26.28 -12.27 14.03
C LEU A 78 25.75 -11.45 12.85
N LEU A 79 25.32 -10.22 13.15
CA LEU A 79 24.88 -9.30 12.11
C LEU A 79 26.02 -9.21 11.09
N PRO A 80 25.77 -9.47 9.79
CA PRO A 80 26.81 -9.26 8.80
C PRO A 80 27.27 -7.80 8.91
N PRO A 81 28.57 -7.50 8.73
CA PRO A 81 29.05 -6.13 8.72
C PRO A 81 28.28 -5.38 7.64
N SER A 82 27.36 -4.49 8.05
CA SER A 82 26.64 -3.60 7.16
C SER A 82 27.64 -2.55 6.66
N LEU A 83 27.65 -2.31 5.35
CA LEU A 83 28.40 -1.21 4.76
C LEU A 83 28.05 0.07 5.54
N ALA A 84 29.08 0.79 5.99
CA ALA A 84 28.95 2.11 6.59
C ALA A 84 28.24 3.03 5.58
N GLY A 85 26.93 3.13 5.70
CA GLY A 85 26.07 3.61 4.62
C GLY A 85 24.60 3.18 4.70
N GLU A 86 24.20 2.35 5.68
CA GLU A 86 22.79 2.36 6.09
C GLU A 86 22.48 3.75 6.64
N GLY A 87 21.96 4.61 5.76
CA GLY A 87 21.46 5.92 6.13
C GLY A 87 20.50 5.78 7.32
N ILE A 88 20.57 6.75 8.23
CA ILE A 88 19.71 6.82 9.41
C ILE A 88 18.27 6.60 8.93
N LYS A 89 17.62 5.53 9.42
CA LYS A 89 16.22 5.27 9.09
C LYS A 89 15.40 6.40 9.70
N PRO A 90 14.67 7.18 8.89
CA PRO A 90 13.92 8.32 9.39
C PRO A 90 12.89 7.82 10.40
N LYS A 91 12.77 8.54 11.51
CA LYS A 91 11.79 8.27 12.57
C LYS A 91 10.79 9.43 12.65
N MET A 92 9.58 9.15 13.13
CA MET A 92 8.58 10.20 13.30
C MET A 92 9.02 11.27 14.31
N GLU A 93 9.87 10.91 15.27
CA GLU A 93 10.40 11.89 16.22
C GLU A 93 11.27 12.96 15.53
N ASP A 94 11.84 12.66 14.36
CA ASP A 94 12.73 13.57 13.62
C ASP A 94 11.98 14.76 13.00
N CYS A 95 10.65 14.68 12.83
CA CYS A 95 9.84 15.80 12.33
C CYS A 95 9.25 16.68 13.43
N VAL A 96 9.36 16.27 14.71
CA VAL A 96 8.85 17.03 15.85
C VAL A 96 9.96 17.94 16.37
N LEU A 97 9.71 19.23 16.28
CA LEU A 97 10.61 20.29 16.75
C LEU A 97 10.07 20.89 18.05
N ILE A 98 10.94 21.55 18.80
CA ILE A 98 10.56 22.31 19.99
C ILE A 98 10.74 23.79 19.65
N ALA A 99 9.63 24.55 19.67
CA ALA A 99 9.66 25.99 19.47
C ALA A 99 10.33 26.71 20.65
N GLU A 100 10.67 27.99 20.50
CA GLU A 100 11.34 28.79 21.55
C GLU A 100 10.55 28.83 22.88
N GLY A 101 9.23 28.69 22.82
CA GLY A 101 8.33 28.61 23.99
C GLY A 101 8.21 27.22 24.63
N GLY A 102 8.96 26.21 24.15
CA GLY A 102 8.87 24.83 24.63
C GLY A 102 7.72 24.01 24.04
N GLU A 103 6.91 24.59 23.16
CA GLU A 103 5.81 23.90 22.48
C GLU A 103 6.34 22.96 21.40
N HIS A 104 5.72 21.78 21.28
CA HIS A 104 6.03 20.84 20.21
C HIS A 104 5.36 21.27 18.91
N VAL A 105 6.16 21.46 17.87
CA VAL A 105 5.72 21.92 16.54
C VAL A 105 6.22 20.98 15.45
N VAL A 106 5.56 21.00 14.30
CA VAL A 106 5.94 20.21 13.12
C VAL A 106 5.91 21.08 11.87
N ASN A 107 6.82 20.79 10.94
CA ASN A 107 6.65 21.25 9.56
C ASN A 107 5.74 20.26 8.85
N LEU A 108 4.66 20.75 8.25
CA LEU A 108 3.58 19.96 7.71
C LEU A 108 3.40 20.20 6.21
N ASP A 109 3.43 19.12 5.45
CA ASP A 109 3.06 19.09 4.04
C ASP A 109 1.71 18.39 3.88
N VAL A 110 0.70 19.08 3.32
CA VAL A 110 -0.61 18.48 3.04
C VAL A 110 -0.78 18.31 1.54
N SER A 111 -0.95 17.06 1.10
CA SER A 111 -1.19 16.71 -0.29
C SER A 111 -2.65 16.34 -0.50
N VAL A 112 -3.40 17.21 -1.17
CA VAL A 112 -4.82 17.02 -1.47
C VAL A 112 -4.97 16.39 -2.85
N TYR A 113 -5.49 15.17 -2.90
CA TYR A 113 -5.73 14.44 -4.13
C TYR A 113 -7.01 14.97 -4.79
N PRO A 114 -7.03 15.09 -6.14
CA PRO A 114 -8.27 15.29 -6.87
C PRO A 114 -9.28 14.19 -6.54
N PRO A 115 -10.59 14.44 -6.66
CA PRO A 115 -11.60 13.42 -6.41
C PRO A 115 -11.40 12.24 -7.37
N MET A 116 -11.58 11.02 -6.88
CA MET A 116 -11.46 9.83 -7.72
C MET A 116 -12.58 9.84 -8.79
N PRO A 117 -12.26 9.65 -10.09
CA PRO A 117 -13.28 9.62 -11.14
C PRO A 117 -14.31 8.50 -10.92
N SER A 118 -15.46 8.61 -11.59
CA SER A 118 -16.49 7.57 -11.51
C SER A 118 -15.96 6.22 -12.04
N ARG A 119 -16.57 5.10 -11.65
CA ARG A 119 -16.15 3.77 -12.13
C ARG A 119 -16.25 3.66 -13.66
N ALA A 120 -17.23 4.32 -14.28
CA ALA A 120 -17.35 4.37 -15.73
C ALA A 120 -16.15 5.11 -16.34
N ASP A 121 -15.84 6.31 -15.87
CA ASP A 121 -14.69 7.09 -16.35
C ASP A 121 -13.36 6.36 -16.12
N GLN A 122 -13.22 5.65 -15.00
CA GLN A 122 -12.03 4.85 -14.72
C GLN A 122 -11.85 3.74 -15.75
N GLN A 123 -12.92 3.05 -16.14
CA GLN A 123 -12.86 2.01 -17.16
C GLN A 123 -12.57 2.60 -18.54
N ASP A 124 -13.27 3.67 -18.91
CA ASP A 124 -13.15 4.31 -20.23
C ASP A 124 -11.75 4.91 -20.46
N CYS A 125 -11.14 5.47 -19.41
CA CYS A 125 -9.83 6.12 -19.47
C CYS A 125 -8.67 5.21 -19.01
N GLY A 126 -8.93 3.95 -18.65
CA GLY A 126 -7.91 3.02 -18.16
C GLY A 126 -7.22 3.49 -16.85
N LEU A 127 -7.97 4.13 -15.95
CA LEU A 127 -7.45 4.67 -14.71
C LEU A 127 -7.35 3.61 -13.60
N PRO A 128 -6.54 3.85 -12.57
CA PRO A 128 -6.49 2.98 -11.39
C PRO A 128 -7.85 2.83 -10.71
N ASN A 129 -8.20 1.60 -10.32
CA ASN A 129 -9.45 1.30 -9.59
C ASN A 129 -9.42 1.75 -8.11
N HIS A 130 -8.27 2.19 -7.61
CA HIS A 130 -8.06 2.54 -6.21
C HIS A 130 -7.08 3.71 -6.09
N LEU A 131 -7.21 4.50 -5.01
CA LEU A 131 -6.24 5.54 -4.71
C LEU A 131 -4.92 4.90 -4.27
N VAL A 132 -3.82 5.40 -4.80
CA VAL A 132 -2.48 4.91 -4.47
C VAL A 132 -1.56 6.07 -4.12
N HIS A 133 -0.50 5.74 -3.39
CA HIS A 133 0.61 6.65 -3.15
C HIS A 133 1.65 6.52 -4.28
N TYR A 134 1.84 7.59 -5.06
CA TYR A 134 2.75 7.65 -6.21
C TYR A 134 4.21 7.75 -5.79
N ALA A 135 4.77 6.67 -5.25
CA ALA A 135 6.13 6.66 -4.70
C ALA A 135 7.23 6.83 -5.76
N ARG A 136 7.03 6.36 -7.00
CA ARG A 136 8.05 6.41 -8.06
C ARG A 136 8.23 7.83 -8.59
N ASN A 137 7.14 8.52 -8.89
CA ASN A 137 7.13 9.90 -9.39
C ASN A 137 6.57 10.90 -8.36
N GLN A 138 6.90 10.73 -7.08
CA GLN A 138 6.38 11.57 -5.98
C GLN A 138 6.64 13.06 -6.21
N GLU A 139 7.84 13.43 -6.66
CA GLU A 139 8.19 14.83 -6.93
C GLU A 139 7.38 15.40 -8.11
N GLY A 140 7.16 14.62 -9.16
CA GLY A 140 6.33 15.00 -10.30
C GLY A 140 4.87 15.18 -9.88
N PHE A 141 4.33 14.24 -9.10
CA PHE A 141 2.97 14.33 -8.56
C PHE A 141 2.81 15.56 -7.68
N ARG A 142 3.77 15.82 -6.78
CA ARG A 142 3.78 17.02 -5.93
C ARG A 142 3.81 18.32 -6.74
N ARG A 143 4.58 18.38 -7.83
CA ARG A 143 4.62 19.56 -8.72
C ARG A 143 3.28 19.81 -9.39
N VAL A 144 2.61 18.77 -9.87
CA VAL A 144 1.27 18.88 -10.46
C VAL A 144 0.27 19.35 -9.41
N LEU A 145 0.27 18.76 -8.21
CA LEU A 145 -0.61 19.22 -7.13
C LEU A 145 -0.33 20.67 -6.72
N SER A 146 0.94 21.07 -6.64
CA SER A 146 1.31 22.45 -6.34
C SER A 146 0.85 23.43 -7.42
N ALA A 147 0.98 23.07 -8.70
CA ALA A 147 0.48 23.89 -9.81
C ALA A 147 -1.06 24.00 -9.82
N LEU A 148 -1.75 22.99 -9.28
CA LEU A 148 -3.20 22.97 -9.06
C LEU A 148 -3.62 23.59 -7.72
N ASN A 149 -2.70 24.18 -6.94
CA ASN A 149 -2.99 24.69 -5.59
C ASN A 149 -3.63 23.64 -4.65
N LEU A 150 -3.24 22.37 -4.81
CA LEU A 150 -3.68 21.22 -4.02
C LEU A 150 -2.56 20.68 -3.11
N PHE A 151 -1.43 21.37 -3.06
CA PHE A 151 -0.32 21.05 -2.16
C PHE A 151 -0.03 22.26 -1.27
N HIS A 152 -0.07 22.07 0.04
CA HIS A 152 0.07 23.14 1.01
C HIS A 152 1.16 22.80 2.02
N GLN A 153 1.99 23.80 2.33
CA GLN A 153 3.07 23.66 3.31
C GLN A 153 2.81 24.61 4.47
N PHE A 154 3.03 24.13 5.68
CA PHE A 154 2.93 24.88 6.93
C PHE A 154 4.22 24.67 7.72
N SER A 155 4.82 25.77 8.16
CA SER A 155 6.03 25.74 8.99
C SER A 155 5.67 25.94 10.45
N ASN A 156 6.35 25.21 11.36
CA ASN A 156 6.22 25.37 12.81
C ASN A 156 4.78 25.29 13.33
N LEU A 157 3.99 24.36 12.81
CA LEU A 157 2.60 24.19 13.19
C LEU A 157 2.51 23.42 14.53
N PRO A 158 1.80 23.92 15.55
CA PRO A 158 1.62 23.21 16.81
C PRO A 158 1.02 21.81 16.61
N VAL A 159 1.55 20.80 17.30
CA VAL A 159 1.00 19.43 17.21
C VAL A 159 -0.42 19.33 17.77
N THR A 160 -0.85 20.31 18.56
CA THR A 160 -2.21 20.49 19.09
C THR A 160 -3.21 21.01 18.06
N THR A 161 -2.74 21.45 16.88
CA THR A 161 -3.60 21.95 15.81
C THR A 161 -4.61 20.90 15.39
N ARG A 162 -5.90 21.25 15.38
CA ARG A 162 -6.98 20.35 15.00
C ARG A 162 -7.05 20.23 13.49
N LEU A 163 -7.34 19.02 13.00
CA LEU A 163 -7.49 18.75 11.58
C LEU A 163 -8.66 19.51 10.97
N VAL A 164 -9.71 19.77 11.75
CA VAL A 164 -10.88 20.52 11.29
C VAL A 164 -10.52 21.95 10.91
N ASP A 165 -9.69 22.61 11.70
CA ASP A 165 -9.25 23.98 11.43
C ASP A 165 -8.32 23.99 10.21
N LEU A 166 -7.36 23.05 10.18
CA LEU A 166 -6.43 22.90 9.06
C LEU A 166 -7.15 22.65 7.72
N PHE A 167 -8.08 21.71 7.67
CA PHE A 167 -8.81 21.38 6.46
C PHE A 167 -9.83 22.45 6.07
N ALA A 168 -10.39 23.20 7.02
CA ALA A 168 -11.19 24.38 6.71
C ALA A 168 -10.35 25.44 5.99
N THR A 169 -9.17 25.79 6.52
CA THR A 169 -8.26 26.75 5.88
C THR A 169 -7.82 26.31 4.48
N ILE A 170 -7.53 25.01 4.30
CA ILE A 170 -7.18 24.49 2.98
C ILE A 170 -8.38 24.54 2.03
N ALA A 171 -9.58 24.17 2.50
CA ALA A 171 -10.79 24.21 1.70
C ALA A 171 -11.10 25.63 1.20
N GLU A 172 -10.94 26.65 2.05
CA GLU A 172 -11.09 28.06 1.67
C GLU A 172 -10.13 28.44 0.53
N LYS A 173 -8.84 28.08 0.63
CA LYS A 173 -7.86 28.34 -0.44
C LYS A 173 -8.18 27.63 -1.75
N ILE A 174 -8.70 26.40 -1.68
CA ILE A 174 -9.09 25.65 -2.88
C ILE A 174 -10.35 26.27 -3.51
N GLN A 175 -11.29 26.80 -2.72
CA GLN A 175 -12.51 27.45 -3.23
C GLN A 175 -12.24 28.70 -4.06
N GLU A 176 -11.08 29.35 -3.91
CA GLU A 176 -10.68 30.49 -4.75
C GLU A 176 -10.52 30.09 -6.24
N GLN A 177 -10.17 28.84 -6.52
CA GLN A 177 -9.86 28.35 -7.87
C GLN A 177 -10.86 27.31 -8.38
N TYR A 178 -11.51 26.57 -7.48
CA TYR A 178 -12.36 25.43 -7.81
C TYR A 178 -13.79 25.64 -7.33
N HIS A 179 -14.74 25.18 -8.14
CA HIS A 179 -16.15 25.13 -7.73
C HIS A 179 -16.38 23.91 -6.82
N LEU A 180 -16.08 24.06 -5.54
CA LEU A 180 -16.40 23.05 -4.54
C LEU A 180 -17.87 23.21 -4.15
N SER A 181 -18.77 22.44 -4.78
CA SER A 181 -20.18 22.45 -4.39
C SER A 181 -20.32 22.18 -2.90
N SER A 182 -21.03 23.05 -2.16
CA SER A 182 -21.23 22.93 -0.72
C SER A 182 -22.00 21.65 -0.34
N ALA A 183 -21.59 21.01 0.76
CA ALA A 183 -22.07 19.69 1.17
C ALA A 183 -23.59 19.67 1.45
N SER A 184 -24.17 18.50 1.16
CA SER A 184 -25.51 17.97 1.49
C SER A 184 -26.43 18.80 2.40
N ALA A 185 -27.72 18.88 2.05
CA ALA A 185 -28.78 19.45 2.90
C ALA A 185 -29.02 18.68 4.23
N GLN A 186 -28.31 17.58 4.48
CA GLN A 186 -28.44 16.80 5.70
C GLN A 186 -27.58 17.36 6.85
N PRO A 187 -28.06 17.24 8.11
CA PRO A 187 -27.33 17.72 9.28
C PRO A 187 -26.18 16.78 9.64
N LEU A 188 -25.07 16.89 8.91
CA LEU A 188 -23.82 16.21 9.24
C LEU A 188 -23.01 17.03 10.28
N PRO A 189 -22.13 16.41 11.08
CA PRO A 189 -21.12 17.14 11.86
C PRO A 189 -20.28 18.10 11.00
N PHE A 190 -19.79 19.21 11.55
CA PHE A 190 -19.10 20.24 10.75
C PHE A 190 -17.89 19.69 9.99
N HIS A 191 -17.06 18.89 10.66
CA HIS A 191 -15.89 18.26 10.05
C HIS A 191 -16.24 17.31 8.90
N GLU A 192 -17.42 16.66 8.95
CA GLU A 192 -17.95 15.86 7.86
C GLU A 192 -18.59 16.68 6.74
N ARG A 193 -18.74 18.01 6.89
CA ARG A 193 -19.22 18.88 5.80
C ARG A 193 -18.08 19.42 4.94
N LEU A 194 -16.84 19.32 5.41
CA LEU A 194 -15.68 19.80 4.67
C LEU A 194 -15.58 19.06 3.32
N PRO A 195 -15.17 19.77 2.24
CA PRO A 195 -15.01 19.17 0.92
C PRO A 195 -13.76 18.27 0.83
N ILE A 196 -12.99 18.19 1.92
CA ILE A 196 -11.74 17.44 2.04
C ILE A 196 -11.94 16.30 3.03
N GLN A 197 -11.39 15.13 2.72
CA GLN A 197 -11.32 13.97 3.62
C GLN A 197 -9.89 13.54 3.86
N LEU A 198 -9.62 13.07 5.07
CA LEU A 198 -8.35 12.44 5.42
C LEU A 198 -8.19 11.10 4.71
N LEU A 199 -6.97 10.82 4.25
CA LEU A 199 -6.60 9.52 3.70
C LEU A 199 -5.68 8.78 4.68
N ALA A 200 -5.88 7.47 4.78
CA ALA A 200 -5.00 6.54 5.50
C ALA A 200 -4.39 5.53 4.54
N PHE A 201 -3.21 5.03 4.89
CA PHE A 201 -2.62 3.88 4.23
C PHE A 201 -3.37 2.61 4.61
N THR A 202 -3.77 1.83 3.62
CA THR A 202 -4.24 0.46 3.87
C THR A 202 -3.05 -0.47 4.08
N ASN A 203 -3.25 -1.57 4.81
CA ASN A 203 -2.22 -2.58 5.07
C ASN A 203 -0.90 -2.01 5.64
N ARG A 204 -0.97 -0.93 6.44
CA ARG A 204 0.20 -0.22 6.99
C ARG A 204 1.18 0.25 5.91
N GLY A 205 0.65 0.66 4.76
CA GLY A 205 1.43 1.10 3.61
C GLY A 205 2.32 0.02 3.02
N ARG A 206 2.06 -1.26 3.36
CA ARG A 206 2.80 -2.38 2.78
C ARG A 206 2.17 -2.77 1.45
N PRO A 207 3.00 -3.02 0.42
CA PRO A 207 2.52 -3.67 -0.79
C PRO A 207 1.98 -5.06 -0.45
N SER A 208 0.80 -5.39 -0.99
CA SER A 208 0.18 -6.70 -0.81
C SER A 208 0.47 -7.55 -2.05
N GLY A 209 1.33 -8.58 -1.93
CA GLY A 209 1.53 -9.66 -2.91
C GLY A 209 1.57 -9.23 -4.39
N ALA A 210 0.39 -9.18 -5.02
CA ALA A 210 0.20 -8.77 -6.40
C ALA A 210 0.47 -7.27 -6.67
N GLN A 211 0.39 -6.42 -5.65
CA GLN A 211 0.52 -4.97 -5.76
C GLN A 211 1.70 -4.46 -4.97
N ARG A 212 2.58 -3.73 -5.66
CA ARG A 212 3.80 -3.13 -5.14
C ARG A 212 3.58 -1.67 -4.68
N THR A 213 2.48 -1.04 -5.07
CA THR A 213 2.09 0.30 -4.62
C THR A 213 1.30 0.28 -3.32
N ALA A 214 1.65 1.17 -2.39
CA ALA A 214 0.85 1.41 -1.20
C ALA A 214 -0.48 2.07 -1.58
N ARG A 215 -1.59 1.50 -1.10
CA ARG A 215 -2.94 2.03 -1.34
C ARG A 215 -3.36 2.99 -0.25
N LEU A 216 -4.13 3.98 -0.64
CA LEU A 216 -4.76 4.95 0.23
C LEU A 216 -6.27 4.74 0.24
N THR A 217 -6.90 4.98 1.38
CA THR A 217 -8.37 4.95 1.53
C THR A 217 -8.82 6.15 2.34
N THR A 218 -10.05 6.61 2.12
CA THR A 218 -10.67 7.59 3.00
C THR A 218 -10.80 7.00 4.40
N ALA A 219 -10.41 7.75 5.42
CA ALA A 219 -10.50 7.33 6.80
C ALA A 219 -11.41 8.26 7.60
N PRO A 220 -12.29 7.73 8.45
CA PRO A 220 -13.07 8.54 9.37
C PRO A 220 -12.13 9.16 10.42
N TRP A 221 -12.43 10.38 10.84
CA TRP A 221 -11.70 11.07 11.90
C TRP A 221 -12.70 11.90 12.72
N SER A 222 -12.38 12.13 13.99
CA SER A 222 -13.25 12.88 14.90
C SER A 222 -12.97 14.38 14.86
N GLU A 223 -13.94 15.23 15.19
CA GLU A 223 -13.77 16.69 15.20
C GLU A 223 -12.60 17.18 16.09
N ASN A 224 -12.30 16.42 17.14
CA ASN A 224 -11.24 16.74 18.09
C ASN A 224 -9.87 16.17 17.70
N THR A 225 -9.77 15.49 16.55
CA THR A 225 -8.51 14.90 16.08
C THR A 225 -7.51 16.02 15.76
N ASN A 226 -6.33 15.95 16.34
CA ASN A 226 -5.22 16.88 16.12
C ASN A 226 -4.04 16.20 15.43
N LEU A 227 -2.99 16.98 15.14
CA LEU A 227 -1.78 16.46 14.50
C LEU A 227 -1.04 15.45 15.37
N ALA A 228 -1.01 15.63 16.69
CA ALA A 228 -0.41 14.68 17.61
C ALA A 228 -1.08 13.30 17.52
N ASP A 229 -2.42 13.24 17.40
CA ASP A 229 -3.15 12.00 17.21
C ASP A 229 -2.72 11.26 15.94
N LEU A 230 -2.49 12.00 14.84
CA LEU A 230 -1.99 11.43 13.59
C LEU A 230 -0.55 10.95 13.71
N LEU A 231 0.34 11.75 14.32
CA LEU A 231 1.75 11.41 14.54
C LEU A 231 1.89 10.12 15.38
N ASN A 232 1.03 9.96 16.38
CA ASN A 232 1.02 8.78 17.25
C ASN A 232 0.46 7.53 16.55
N ASN A 233 -0.31 7.69 15.47
CA ASN A 233 -0.84 6.57 14.70
C ASN A 233 0.08 6.20 13.52
N SER A 234 1.18 5.53 13.86
CA SER A 234 2.19 5.03 12.92
C SER A 234 1.73 3.87 12.03
N ASN A 235 0.55 3.30 12.29
CA ASN A 235 0.04 2.18 11.50
C ASN A 235 -0.74 2.64 10.27
N GLU A 236 -1.36 3.82 10.31
CA GLU A 236 -2.30 4.27 9.28
C GLU A 236 -1.89 5.58 8.63
N TYR A 237 -1.38 6.54 9.42
CA TYR A 237 -1.09 7.89 8.95
C TYR A 237 0.41 8.18 8.98
N ALA A 238 1.05 7.99 10.13
CA ALA A 238 2.45 8.35 10.38
C ALA A 238 3.43 7.20 10.11
N ILE A 239 3.34 6.57 8.94
CA ILE A 239 4.30 5.54 8.53
C ILE A 239 5.58 6.25 8.09
N PRO A 240 6.73 6.14 8.79
CA PRO A 240 7.91 6.98 8.54
C PRO A 240 8.40 6.94 7.10
N LYS A 241 8.29 5.77 6.45
CA LYS A 241 8.67 5.58 5.05
C LYS A 241 7.90 6.48 4.07
N TRP A 242 6.65 6.81 4.38
CA TRP A 242 5.72 7.47 3.46
C TRP A 242 5.26 8.84 3.95
N ALA A 243 5.26 9.06 5.26
CA ALA A 243 4.75 10.26 5.91
C ALA A 243 5.87 11.24 6.31
N LEU A 244 7.14 10.93 6.04
CA LEU A 244 8.25 11.85 6.24
C LEU A 244 8.87 12.21 4.90
N THR A 245 8.98 13.51 4.64
CA THR A 245 9.72 14.02 3.48
C THR A 245 11.22 14.00 3.75
N ARG A 246 12.03 14.21 2.71
CA ARG A 246 13.49 14.34 2.85
C ARG A 246 13.91 15.54 3.71
N ASP A 247 13.06 16.54 3.81
CA ASP A 247 13.28 17.77 4.57
C ASP A 247 12.71 17.68 5.99
N ASN A 248 12.40 16.46 6.47
CA ASN A 248 11.79 16.18 7.78
C ASN A 248 10.42 16.85 7.99
N HIS A 249 9.64 17.04 6.91
CA HIS A 249 8.24 17.45 7.05
C HIS A 249 7.36 16.23 7.27
N PHE A 250 6.37 16.36 8.15
CA PHE A 250 5.29 15.40 8.26
C PHE A 250 4.33 15.59 7.08
N GLN A 251 4.03 14.52 6.34
CA GLN A 251 3.15 14.56 5.18
C GLN A 251 1.80 13.93 5.49
N ILE A 252 0.73 14.72 5.33
CA ILE A 252 -0.66 14.25 5.40
C ILE A 252 -1.22 14.13 3.99
N PHE A 253 -1.96 13.04 3.75
CA PHE A 253 -2.68 12.82 2.51
C PHE A 253 -4.17 13.07 2.74
N ALA A 254 -4.78 13.84 1.84
CA ALA A 254 -6.19 14.14 1.85
C ALA A 254 -6.78 14.01 0.44
N ILE A 255 -8.10 13.99 0.30
CA ILE A 255 -8.78 13.91 -1.00
C ILE A 255 -9.98 14.86 -1.04
N LEU A 256 -10.23 15.46 -2.20
CA LEU A 256 -11.50 16.15 -2.47
C LEU A 256 -12.63 15.15 -2.65
N ARG A 257 -13.78 15.40 -2.02
CA ARG A 257 -14.88 14.42 -1.97
C ARG A 257 -15.71 14.35 -3.24
N ARG A 258 -15.86 15.48 -3.94
CA ARG A 258 -16.84 15.61 -5.04
C ARG A 258 -16.16 15.59 -6.39
N TYR A 259 -16.60 14.66 -7.22
CA TYR A 259 -16.30 14.58 -8.64
C TYR A 259 -17.52 15.06 -9.45
N PRO A 260 -17.35 15.78 -10.57
CA PRO A 260 -16.08 16.21 -11.18
C PRO A 260 -15.41 17.37 -10.43
N LEU A 261 -14.09 17.52 -10.64
CA LEU A 261 -13.35 18.70 -10.21
C LEU A 261 -13.35 19.74 -11.33
N GLU A 262 -14.06 20.84 -11.12
CA GLU A 262 -14.26 21.88 -12.11
C GLU A 262 -13.47 23.15 -11.77
N ALA A 263 -12.68 23.63 -12.73
CA ALA A 263 -12.00 24.92 -12.63
C ALA A 263 -11.73 25.53 -14.00
N THR A 264 -11.57 26.85 -14.03
CA THR A 264 -11.12 27.59 -15.21
C THR A 264 -9.61 27.76 -15.15
N ILE A 265 -8.89 26.90 -15.87
CA ILE A 265 -7.42 26.83 -15.79
C ILE A 265 -6.81 26.66 -17.19
N ASN A 266 -5.50 26.83 -17.26
CA ASN A 266 -4.71 26.55 -18.45
C ASN A 266 -3.95 25.24 -18.22
N LEU A 267 -4.26 24.21 -19.03
CA LEU A 267 -3.71 22.86 -18.83
C LEU A 267 -2.19 22.78 -19.05
N SER A 268 -1.62 23.63 -19.91
CA SER A 268 -0.16 23.67 -20.12
C SER A 268 0.57 24.13 -18.86
N LYS A 269 0.04 25.16 -18.19
CA LYS A 269 0.61 25.73 -16.97
C LYS A 269 0.58 24.78 -15.77
N VAL A 270 -0.33 23.80 -15.78
CA VAL A 270 -0.46 22.79 -14.72
C VAL A 270 0.05 21.40 -15.14
N TYR A 271 0.76 21.31 -16.26
CA TYR A 271 1.36 20.06 -16.78
C TYR A 271 0.36 18.95 -17.11
N LEU A 272 -0.90 19.29 -17.41
CA LEU A 272 -1.97 18.32 -17.73
C LEU A 272 -2.35 18.30 -19.22
N GLY A 273 -1.67 19.08 -20.07
CA GLY A 273 -1.91 19.10 -21.51
C GLY A 273 -1.02 20.11 -22.24
N THR A 274 -1.22 20.23 -23.55
CA THR A 274 -0.51 21.20 -24.41
C THR A 274 -1.29 22.48 -24.64
N GLU A 275 -2.52 22.55 -24.16
CA GLU A 275 -3.40 23.68 -24.39
C GLU A 275 -3.03 24.87 -23.53
N ASP A 276 -2.65 25.97 -24.21
CA ASP A 276 -2.26 27.23 -23.59
C ASP A 276 -3.40 28.27 -23.62
N ARG A 277 -4.61 27.84 -23.24
CA ARG A 277 -5.78 28.72 -23.15
C ARG A 277 -6.45 28.53 -21.81
N LEU A 278 -6.94 29.63 -21.24
CA LEU A 278 -7.73 29.63 -20.02
C LEU A 278 -9.17 29.27 -20.38
N ARG A 279 -9.65 28.09 -19.94
CA ARG A 279 -11.03 27.65 -20.19
C ARG A 279 -11.54 26.76 -19.05
N PRO A 280 -12.86 26.55 -18.92
CA PRO A 280 -13.38 25.61 -17.93
C PRO A 280 -13.00 24.16 -18.28
N HIS A 281 -12.59 23.41 -17.26
CA HIS A 281 -12.23 21.99 -17.35
C HIS A 281 -12.87 21.20 -16.21
N SER A 282 -13.53 20.10 -16.54
CA SER A 282 -14.03 19.07 -15.59
C SER A 282 -13.18 17.79 -15.59
N CYS A 283 -12.24 17.66 -16.55
CA CYS A 283 -11.40 16.48 -16.74
C CYS A 283 -10.10 16.50 -15.91
N ILE A 284 -9.94 17.45 -14.98
CA ILE A 284 -8.68 17.66 -14.22
C ILE A 284 -8.29 16.39 -13.46
N ALA A 285 -9.22 15.82 -12.71
CA ALA A 285 -8.98 14.60 -11.95
C ALA A 285 -8.54 13.44 -12.87
N GLN A 286 -9.29 13.18 -13.95
CA GLN A 286 -8.96 12.13 -14.92
C GLN A 286 -7.54 12.29 -15.48
N ARG A 287 -7.17 13.52 -15.86
CA ARG A 287 -5.84 13.81 -16.42
C ARG A 287 -4.72 13.60 -15.41
N VAL A 288 -4.92 13.99 -14.14
CA VAL A 288 -3.95 13.74 -13.07
C VAL A 288 -3.76 12.23 -12.90
N TYR A 289 -4.84 11.47 -12.74
CA TYR A 289 -4.75 10.01 -12.55
C TYR A 289 -4.17 9.28 -13.77
N ALA A 290 -4.48 9.72 -14.98
CA ALA A 290 -3.92 9.16 -16.21
C ALA A 290 -2.42 9.44 -16.32
N LEU A 291 -1.97 10.66 -16.01
CA LEU A 291 -0.57 11.06 -16.09
C LEU A 291 0.34 10.19 -15.21
N PHE A 292 -0.15 9.77 -14.05
CA PHE A 292 0.57 8.90 -13.12
C PHE A 292 0.09 7.43 -13.16
N GLY A 293 -0.67 7.04 -14.18
CA GLY A 293 -1.21 5.68 -14.31
C GLY A 293 -0.12 4.60 -14.35
N HIS A 294 1.04 4.91 -14.94
CA HIS A 294 2.20 3.99 -15.02
C HIS A 294 2.91 3.74 -13.70
N ASP A 295 2.67 4.57 -12.68
CA ASP A 295 3.20 4.35 -11.34
C ASP A 295 2.44 3.25 -10.58
N VAL A 296 1.24 2.92 -11.05
CA VAL A 296 0.38 1.89 -10.47
C VAL A 296 0.72 0.55 -11.09
N ASP A 297 0.88 -0.47 -10.26
CA ASP A 297 1.12 -1.82 -10.79
C ASP A 297 -0.15 -2.33 -11.50
N SER A 298 0.06 -2.91 -12.69
CA SER A 298 -0.95 -3.56 -13.52
C SER A 298 -1.43 -4.87 -12.91
#